data_AF-A0A7S1JGV0-F1
#
_entry.id   AF-A0A7S1JGV0-F1
#
_cell.length_a   1.000
_cell.length_b   1.000
_cell.length_c   1.000
_cell.angle_alpha   90.00
_cell.angle_beta   90.00
_cell.angle_gamma   90.00
#
_symmetry.space_group_name_H-M   'P 1'
#
loop_
_entity.id
_entity.type
_entity.pdbx_description
1 polymer ?
#
loop_
_entity_poly.entity_id
_entity_poly.type
_entity_poly.pdbx_seq_one_letter_code
_entity_poly.pdbx_strand_id
1 'polypeptide(L)'
;GVSLCILYQKGRCNAGKRCHQIHAEQSYVVLMREQHQTRNNCCLLHAEDRDTAFDAILQLKDPGTAPATFWLHTKRSNQQIEVPKVRMGPSDYLDRLMKDDTAPVTDTWHIPLSKVCVLHQQEKCLYSTGCRNLHICRETWTDLMVQHDWLCDEPELQKLKHLNRSHPGPQYKEKPMTSHLMPAPASLGTHAHVLAYQHVPGGPRPPGQQPLL
;
A
#
# COMPACT_ATOMS: atom_id res chain seq x y z
N GLY A 1 -7.63 -19.43 -7.61
CA GLY A 1 -7.94 -18.05 -7.23
C GLY A 1 -9.34 -17.74 -7.71
N VAL A 2 -10.20 -17.21 -6.85
CA VAL A 2 -11.57 -16.86 -7.23
C VAL A 2 -11.55 -15.50 -7.93
N SER A 3 -12.26 -15.37 -9.05
CA SER A 3 -12.35 -14.13 -9.82
C SER A 3 -13.80 -13.65 -9.95
N LEU A 4 -13.98 -12.35 -10.17
CA LEU A 4 -15.29 -11.75 -10.44
C LEU A 4 -15.81 -12.21 -11.81
N CYS A 5 -17.11 -12.46 -11.93
CA CYS A 5 -17.73 -12.86 -13.20
C CYS A 5 -17.95 -11.64 -14.11
N ILE A 6 -17.12 -11.50 -15.15
CA ILE A 6 -17.21 -10.38 -16.10
C ILE A 6 -18.53 -10.40 -16.90
N LEU A 7 -19.10 -11.58 -17.15
CA LEU A 7 -20.40 -11.67 -17.81
C LEU A 7 -21.52 -11.16 -16.91
N TYR A 8 -21.47 -11.44 -15.60
CA TYR A 8 -22.47 -10.95 -14.65
C TYR A 8 -22.40 -9.43 -14.49
N GLN A 9 -21.20 -8.87 -14.39
CA GLN A 9 -21.00 -7.40 -14.37
C GLN A 9 -21.56 -6.70 -15.61
N LYS A 10 -21.65 -7.41 -16.75
CA LYS A 10 -22.23 -6.90 -17.99
C LYS A 10 -23.72 -7.21 -18.15
N GLY A 11 -24.36 -7.84 -17.15
CA GLY A 11 -25.76 -8.27 -17.23
C GLY A 11 -26.00 -9.45 -18.20
N ARG A 12 -24.96 -10.22 -18.54
CA ARG A 12 -25.00 -11.30 -19.56
C ARG A 12 -24.75 -12.70 -19.02
N CYS A 13 -24.58 -12.88 -17.70
CA CYS A 13 -24.36 -14.20 -17.12
C CYS A 13 -25.69 -14.90 -16.85
N ASN A 14 -25.92 -16.03 -17.52
CA ASN A 14 -27.12 -16.85 -17.34
C ASN A 14 -26.87 -18.09 -16.45
N ALA A 15 -25.65 -18.27 -15.95
CA ALA A 15 -25.30 -19.42 -15.11
C ALA A 15 -25.92 -19.37 -13.71
N GLY A 16 -26.34 -18.18 -13.26
CA GLY A 16 -26.94 -17.97 -11.95
C GLY A 16 -26.06 -18.53 -10.83
N LYS A 17 -26.65 -19.36 -9.95
CA LYS A 17 -25.95 -20.02 -8.84
C LYS A 17 -24.92 -21.08 -9.26
N ARG A 18 -24.91 -21.49 -10.53
CA ARG A 18 -23.94 -22.46 -11.08
C ARG A 18 -22.69 -21.78 -11.65
N CYS A 19 -22.58 -20.45 -11.58
CA CYS A 19 -21.36 -19.78 -12.01
C CYS A 19 -20.20 -20.10 -11.06
N HIS A 20 -19.05 -20.50 -11.61
CA HIS A 20 -17.83 -20.74 -10.83
C HIS A 20 -17.05 -19.47 -10.47
N GLN A 21 -17.55 -18.30 -10.88
CA GLN A 21 -16.99 -16.98 -10.61
C GLN A 21 -17.91 -16.20 -9.66
N ILE A 22 -17.36 -15.24 -8.92
CA ILE A 22 -18.13 -14.44 -7.96
C ILE A 22 -19.06 -13.49 -8.72
N HIS A 23 -20.34 -13.54 -8.37
CA HIS A 23 -21.31 -12.50 -8.71
C HIS A 23 -21.33 -11.48 -7.57
N ALA A 24 -21.05 -10.23 -7.89
CA ALA A 24 -21.13 -9.12 -6.95
C ALA A 24 -21.97 -8.02 -7.59
N GLU A 25 -22.74 -7.30 -6.78
CA GLU A 25 -23.55 -6.18 -7.25
C GLU A 25 -22.67 -5.12 -7.94
N GLN A 26 -23.12 -4.58 -9.07
CA GLN A 26 -22.33 -3.65 -9.88
C GLN A 26 -22.00 -2.36 -9.11
N SER A 27 -22.96 -1.83 -8.37
CA SER A 27 -22.82 -0.64 -7.50
C SER A 27 -21.73 -0.87 -6.44
N TYR A 28 -21.75 -2.03 -5.79
CA TYR A 28 -20.75 -2.43 -4.80
C TYR A 28 -19.35 -2.52 -5.41
N VAL A 29 -19.22 -3.10 -6.60
CA VAL A 29 -17.93 -3.20 -7.30
C VAL A 29 -17.39 -1.82 -7.70
N VAL A 30 -18.27 -0.90 -8.14
CA VAL A 30 -17.89 0.49 -8.43
C VAL A 30 -17.40 1.19 -7.17
N LEU A 31 -18.15 1.13 -6.08
CA LEU A 31 -17.78 1.72 -4.80
C LEU A 31 -16.43 1.19 -4.29
N MET A 32 -16.21 -0.12 -4.34
CA MET A 32 -14.94 -0.73 -3.93
C MET A 32 -13.77 -0.30 -4.81
N ARG A 33 -13.99 -0.10 -6.12
CA ARG A 33 -12.96 0.41 -7.03
C ARG A 33 -12.63 1.86 -6.75
N GLU A 34 -13.64 2.70 -6.49
CA GLU A 34 -13.44 4.10 -6.10
C GLU A 34 -12.66 4.18 -4.79
N GLN A 35 -13.06 3.41 -3.76
CA GLN A 35 -12.32 3.33 -2.50
C GLN A 35 -10.89 2.84 -2.68
N HIS A 36 -10.66 1.88 -3.59
CA HIS A 36 -9.31 1.41 -3.91
C HIS A 36 -8.48 2.45 -4.67
N GLN A 37 -9.11 3.30 -5.50
CA GLN A 37 -8.43 4.40 -6.19
C GLN A 37 -8.08 5.55 -5.24
N THR A 38 -8.94 5.82 -4.25
CA THR A 38 -8.70 6.89 -3.27
C THR A 38 -7.72 6.48 -2.16
N ARG A 39 -7.55 5.16 -1.95
CA ARG A 39 -6.60 4.63 -0.97
C ARG A 39 -5.17 4.82 -1.43
N ASN A 40 -4.47 5.77 -0.80
CA ASN A 40 -3.06 6.03 -1.01
C ASN A 40 -2.13 4.98 -0.39
N ASN A 41 -2.57 3.73 -0.15
CA ASN A 41 -1.80 2.72 0.60
C ASN A 41 -0.63 2.07 -0.19
N CYS A 42 0.08 2.87 -0.99
CA CYS A 42 1.16 2.40 -1.85
C CYS A 42 2.46 2.06 -1.10
N CYS A 43 2.65 2.58 0.12
CA CYS A 43 3.77 2.26 0.99
C CYS A 43 3.39 2.53 2.46
N LEU A 44 4.27 2.17 3.39
CA LEU A 44 4.05 2.40 4.83
C LEU A 44 3.81 3.87 5.16
N LEU A 45 4.51 4.81 4.50
CA LEU A 45 4.32 6.25 4.72
C LEU A 45 2.98 6.79 4.22
N HIS A 46 2.32 6.06 3.32
CA HIS A 46 1.03 6.46 2.75
C HIS A 46 -0.13 5.56 3.17
N ALA A 47 0.08 4.65 4.13
CA ALA A 47 -1.01 3.93 4.76
C ALA A 47 -1.94 4.92 5.49
N GLU A 48 -3.26 4.77 5.31
CA GLU A 48 -4.29 5.61 5.94
C GLU A 48 -4.20 5.62 7.47
N ASP A 49 -3.71 4.53 8.06
CA ASP A 49 -3.46 4.42 9.49
C ASP A 49 -2.01 4.81 9.81
N ARG A 50 -1.82 6.10 10.08
CA ARG A 50 -0.51 6.67 10.41
C ARG A 50 0.07 6.11 11.70
N ASP A 51 -0.76 5.67 12.65
CA ASP A 51 -0.29 5.24 13.96
C ASP A 51 0.38 3.86 13.88
N THR A 52 -0.20 2.92 13.11
CA THR A 52 0.45 1.63 12.84
C THR A 52 1.66 1.75 11.90
N ALA A 53 1.64 2.69 10.96
CA ALA A 53 2.79 2.98 10.11
C ALA A 53 3.97 3.57 10.91
N PHE A 54 3.68 4.46 11.87
CA PHE A 54 4.70 5.08 12.71
C PHE A 54 5.37 4.06 13.63
N ASP A 55 4.61 3.16 14.24
CA ASP A 55 5.16 2.05 15.03
C ASP A 55 6.00 1.08 14.19
N ALA A 56 5.58 0.77 12.96
CA ALA A 56 6.37 -0.05 12.04
C ALA A 56 7.68 0.64 11.60
N ILE A 57 7.68 1.97 11.47
CA ILE A 57 8.87 2.77 11.15
C ILE A 57 9.79 2.90 12.37
N LEU A 58 9.23 2.99 13.58
CA LEU A 58 9.98 3.00 14.83
C LEU A 58 10.61 1.65 15.15
N GLN A 59 9.94 0.54 14.85
CA GLN A 59 10.52 -0.81 14.99
C GLN A 59 11.64 -1.10 13.99
N LEU A 60 11.80 -0.29 12.93
CA LEU A 60 12.97 -0.32 12.04
C LEU A 60 14.15 0.51 12.58
N LYS A 61 13.97 1.25 13.69
CA LYS A 61 15.00 2.05 14.33
C LYS A 61 15.45 1.38 15.63
N ASP A 62 16.38 0.45 15.52
CA ASP A 62 17.41 0.43 16.55
C ASP A 62 18.21 1.74 16.37
N PRO A 63 18.37 2.59 17.38
CA PRO A 63 18.98 3.92 17.24
C PRO A 63 20.47 3.92 16.81
N GLY A 64 21.05 2.74 16.52
CA GLY A 64 22.38 2.58 15.92
C GLY A 64 22.40 1.83 14.58
N THR A 65 21.25 1.37 14.06
CA THR A 65 21.19 0.55 12.85
C THR A 65 20.80 1.41 11.65
N ALA A 66 21.58 1.32 10.56
CA ALA A 66 21.25 1.99 9.32
C ALA A 66 19.85 1.53 8.84
N PRO A 67 19.03 2.43 8.28
CA PRO A 67 17.73 2.03 7.77
C PRO A 67 17.91 0.98 6.68
N ALA A 68 17.21 -0.15 6.79
CA ALA A 68 17.23 -1.19 5.77
C ALA A 68 16.96 -0.61 4.36
N THR A 69 17.87 -0.86 3.41
CA THR A 69 17.76 -0.35 2.04
C THR A 69 17.82 -1.45 0.99
N PHE A 70 17.12 -1.18 -0.11
CA PHE A 70 17.08 -2.05 -1.28
C PHE A 70 17.87 -1.41 -2.41
N TRP A 71 18.71 -2.19 -3.08
CA TRP A 71 19.49 -1.75 -4.22
C TRP A 71 18.87 -2.32 -5.50
N LEU A 72 18.18 -1.47 -6.24
CA LEU A 72 17.66 -1.80 -7.56
C LEU A 72 18.80 -1.80 -8.56
N HIS A 73 18.98 -2.87 -9.33
CA HIS A 73 20.03 -2.95 -10.34
C HIS A 73 19.50 -3.31 -11.72
N THR A 74 20.21 -2.87 -12.74
CA THR A 74 19.98 -3.30 -14.13
C THR A 74 21.05 -4.30 -14.54
N LYS A 75 20.68 -5.24 -15.40
CA LYS A 75 21.65 -6.18 -15.98
C LYS A 75 22.58 -5.52 -17.01
N ARG A 76 22.16 -4.38 -17.58
CA ARG A 76 22.78 -3.79 -18.77
C ARG A 76 23.79 -2.70 -18.44
N SER A 77 23.42 -1.77 -17.57
CA SER A 77 24.25 -0.61 -17.23
C SER A 77 25.11 -0.83 -15.99
N ASN A 78 24.90 -1.93 -15.26
CA ASN A 78 25.50 -2.19 -13.94
C ASN A 78 25.27 -1.03 -12.95
N GLN A 79 24.29 -0.16 -13.23
CA GLN A 79 23.91 0.93 -12.34
C GLN A 79 23.00 0.38 -11.25
N GLN A 80 23.11 1.01 -10.09
CA GLN A 80 22.33 0.66 -8.92
C GLN A 80 21.68 1.92 -8.35
N ILE A 81 20.48 1.75 -7.82
CA ILE A 81 19.69 2.80 -7.17
C ILE A 81 19.28 2.31 -5.80
N GLU A 82 19.57 3.10 -4.78
CA GLU A 82 19.14 2.83 -3.43
C GLU A 82 17.69 3.28 -3.22
N VAL A 83 16.88 2.42 -2.62
CA VAL A 83 15.50 2.72 -2.25
C VAL A 83 15.27 2.31 -0.80
N PRO A 84 14.90 3.24 0.10
CA PRO A 84 14.63 2.91 1.49
C PRO A 84 13.46 1.92 1.63
N LYS A 85 13.58 0.96 2.54
CA LYS A 85 12.52 -0.04 2.81
C LYS A 85 11.17 0.58 3.13
N VAL A 86 11.15 1.71 3.84
CA VAL A 86 9.92 2.44 4.19
C VAL A 86 9.15 2.97 2.97
N ARG A 87 9.82 3.09 1.82
CA ARG A 87 9.20 3.47 0.53
C ARG A 87 8.68 2.26 -0.24
N MET A 88 8.76 1.04 0.30
CA MET A 88 8.21 -0.15 -0.33
C MET A 88 6.74 -0.34 0.05
N GLY A 89 5.97 -0.77 -0.94
CA GLY A 89 4.57 -1.16 -0.78
C GLY A 89 4.45 -2.65 -0.43
N PRO A 90 3.36 -3.02 0.28
CA PRO A 90 3.12 -4.42 0.60
C PRO A 90 2.90 -5.22 -0.69
N SER A 91 3.57 -6.36 -0.79
CA SER A 91 3.50 -7.30 -1.91
C SER A 91 4.02 -8.66 -1.47
N ASP A 92 3.50 -9.73 -2.08
CA ASP A 92 3.92 -11.10 -1.84
C ASP A 92 5.39 -11.30 -2.23
N TYR A 93 5.89 -10.50 -3.18
CA TYR A 93 7.32 -10.43 -3.47
C TYR A 93 8.14 -9.90 -2.28
N LEU A 94 7.76 -8.75 -1.71
CA LEU A 94 8.45 -8.17 -0.57
C LEU A 94 8.39 -9.10 0.64
N ASP A 95 7.22 -9.69 0.93
CA ASP A 95 7.06 -10.62 2.04
C ASP A 95 7.97 -11.84 1.92
N ARG A 96 8.07 -12.41 0.71
CA ARG A 96 8.98 -13.54 0.45
C ARG A 96 10.44 -13.14 0.58
N LEU A 97 10.80 -11.95 0.10
CA LEU A 97 12.16 -11.43 0.20
C LEU A 97 12.58 -11.19 1.65
N MET A 98 11.65 -10.72 2.49
CA MET A 98 11.90 -10.47 3.92
C MET A 98 11.93 -11.75 4.77
N LYS A 99 11.24 -12.81 4.34
CA LYS A 99 11.22 -14.13 5.01
C LYS A 99 12.35 -15.05 4.56
N ASP A 100 13.08 -14.66 3.54
CA ASP A 100 14.22 -15.43 3.07
C ASP A 100 15.38 -15.26 4.07
N ASP A 101 15.59 -16.27 4.91
CA ASP A 101 16.68 -16.31 5.91
C ASP A 101 18.09 -16.27 5.26
N THR A 102 18.17 -16.33 3.92
CA THR A 102 19.40 -16.06 3.17
C THR A 102 19.69 -14.57 2.98
N ALA A 103 18.85 -13.69 3.55
CA ALA A 103 19.12 -12.27 3.60
C ALA A 103 20.56 -12.04 4.11
N PRO A 104 21.37 -11.26 3.39
CA PRO A 104 22.75 -11.05 3.79
C PRO A 104 22.77 -10.39 5.16
N VAL A 105 23.79 -10.73 5.96
CA VAL A 105 24.08 -10.15 7.29
C VAL A 105 24.06 -8.61 7.29
N THR A 106 24.15 -8.00 6.10
CA THR A 106 24.26 -6.56 5.85
C THR A 106 22.93 -5.83 5.61
N ASP A 107 21.75 -6.43 5.83
CA ASP A 107 20.42 -5.78 5.62
C ASP A 107 20.27 -5.11 4.25
N THR A 108 20.92 -5.68 3.23
CA THR A 108 21.05 -5.09 1.90
C THR A 108 20.53 -6.09 0.87
N TRP A 109 19.50 -5.72 0.11
CA TRP A 109 18.94 -6.60 -0.92
C TRP A 109 19.17 -6.05 -2.32
N HIS A 110 19.83 -6.82 -3.18
CA HIS A 110 20.00 -6.47 -4.59
C HIS A 110 18.82 -7.03 -5.41
N ILE A 111 17.97 -6.14 -5.92
CA ILE A 111 16.75 -6.50 -6.65
C ILE A 111 16.86 -6.08 -8.12
N PRO A 112 16.63 -6.97 -9.09
CA PRO A 112 16.58 -6.57 -10.50
C PRO A 112 15.43 -5.61 -10.79
N LEU A 113 15.64 -4.57 -11.62
CA LEU A 113 14.57 -3.63 -12.02
C LEU A 113 13.34 -4.34 -12.63
N SER A 114 13.54 -5.42 -13.39
CA SER A 114 12.44 -6.28 -13.89
C SER A 114 11.47 -6.81 -12.83
N LYS A 115 11.84 -6.76 -11.54
CA LYS A 115 10.96 -7.14 -10.43
C LYS A 115 10.08 -6.00 -9.93
N VAL A 116 10.26 -4.77 -10.38
CA VAL A 116 9.38 -3.65 -10.03
C VAL A 116 8.03 -3.80 -10.72
N CYS A 117 6.95 -3.70 -9.96
CA CYS A 117 5.59 -3.80 -10.47
C CYS A 117 5.19 -2.52 -11.20
N VAL A 118 5.23 -2.54 -12.52
CA VAL A 118 4.89 -1.33 -13.27
C VAL A 118 3.40 -1.07 -13.35
N LEU A 119 2.56 -2.09 -13.20
CA LEU A 119 1.12 -1.88 -13.00
C LEU A 119 0.85 -1.07 -11.72
N HIS A 120 1.67 -1.24 -10.68
CA HIS A 120 1.53 -0.44 -9.47
C HIS A 120 1.86 1.02 -9.74
N GLN A 121 2.96 1.27 -10.47
CA GLN A 121 3.36 2.63 -10.87
C GLN A 121 2.33 3.33 -11.77
N GLN A 122 1.45 2.56 -12.42
CA GLN A 122 0.36 3.07 -13.26
C GLN A 122 -1.00 3.07 -12.57
N GLU A 123 -1.10 2.74 -11.27
CA GLU A 123 -2.36 2.63 -10.52
C GLU A 123 -3.31 1.54 -11.04
N LYS A 124 -2.74 0.55 -11.74
CA LYS A 124 -3.46 -0.57 -12.38
C LYS A 124 -3.18 -1.92 -11.71
N CYS A 125 -2.33 -1.98 -10.68
CA CYS A 125 -2.07 -3.23 -9.98
C CYS A 125 -3.28 -3.62 -9.12
N LEU A 126 -3.91 -4.73 -9.46
CA LEU A 126 -5.06 -5.27 -8.74
C LEU A 126 -4.68 -6.33 -7.68
N TYR A 127 -3.39 -6.69 -7.62
CA TYR A 127 -2.93 -7.78 -6.77
C TYR A 127 -2.61 -7.33 -5.34
N SER A 128 -2.40 -6.03 -5.10
CA SER A 128 -2.07 -5.49 -3.78
C SER A 128 -1.00 -6.32 -3.06
N THR A 129 -1.26 -6.77 -1.83
CA THR A 129 -0.37 -7.64 -1.03
C THR A 129 -0.09 -9.00 -1.67
N GLY A 130 -0.90 -9.46 -2.64
CA GLY A 130 -0.65 -10.69 -3.40
C GLY A 130 0.22 -10.51 -4.65
N CYS A 131 0.77 -9.32 -4.89
CA CYS A 131 1.56 -9.05 -6.08
C CYS A 131 2.92 -9.78 -6.06
N ARG A 132 3.25 -10.45 -7.17
CA ARG A 132 4.54 -11.17 -7.34
C ARG A 132 5.71 -10.28 -7.73
N ASN A 133 5.48 -8.97 -7.83
CA ASN A 133 6.48 -7.97 -8.15
C ASN A 133 6.54 -6.94 -7.00
N LEU A 134 7.69 -6.32 -6.85
CA LEU A 134 7.96 -5.31 -5.83
C LEU A 134 7.13 -4.04 -6.08
N HIS A 135 6.42 -3.58 -5.07
CA HIS A 135 5.77 -2.28 -5.07
C HIS A 135 6.73 -1.23 -4.50
N ILE A 136 7.00 -0.17 -5.26
CA ILE A 136 7.73 1.00 -4.80
C ILE A 136 6.71 2.14 -4.75
N CYS A 137 6.74 2.95 -3.69
CA CYS A 137 5.95 4.16 -3.57
C CYS A 137 5.99 4.99 -4.86
N ARG A 138 4.82 5.41 -5.36
CA ARG A 138 4.70 6.12 -6.65
C ARG A 138 5.48 7.44 -6.68
N GLU A 139 5.43 8.20 -5.59
CA GLU A 139 6.19 9.45 -5.45
C GLU A 139 7.68 9.18 -5.53
N THR A 140 8.17 8.22 -4.73
CA THR A 140 9.57 7.81 -4.76
C THR A 140 9.98 7.32 -6.13
N TRP A 141 9.14 6.52 -6.79
CA TRP A 141 9.41 6.07 -8.16
C TRP A 141 9.52 7.24 -9.13
N THR A 142 8.65 8.24 -9.01
CA THR A 142 8.66 9.45 -9.85
C THR A 142 9.96 10.23 -9.62
N ASP A 143 10.36 10.44 -8.37
CA ASP A 143 11.62 11.10 -8.01
C ASP A 143 12.83 10.36 -8.60
N LEU A 144 12.86 9.03 -8.47
CA LEU A 144 13.93 8.20 -9.03
C LEU A 144 14.01 8.32 -10.54
N MET A 145 12.87 8.32 -11.25
CA MET A 145 12.83 8.48 -12.71
C MET A 145 13.36 9.85 -13.17
N VAL A 146 13.22 10.89 -12.34
CA VAL A 146 13.76 12.24 -12.60
C VAL A 146 15.25 12.34 -12.25
N GLN A 147 15.69 11.69 -11.18
CA GLN A 147 17.08 11.72 -10.73
C GLN A 147 17.99 10.82 -11.59
N HIS A 148 17.41 9.79 -12.20
CA HIS A 148 18.13 8.77 -12.94
C HIS A 148 17.55 8.63 -14.35
N ASP A 149 17.83 9.60 -15.22
CA ASP A 149 17.34 9.64 -16.61
C ASP A 149 17.52 8.33 -17.38
N TRP A 150 18.59 7.57 -17.09
CA TRP A 150 18.87 6.28 -17.70
C TRP A 150 17.79 5.21 -17.44
N LEU A 151 16.97 5.35 -16.39
CA LEU A 151 15.81 4.48 -16.16
C LEU A 151 14.80 4.58 -17.30
N CYS A 152 14.69 5.73 -17.96
CA CYS A 152 13.81 5.90 -19.11
C CYS A 152 14.22 5.04 -20.31
N ASP A 153 15.49 4.67 -20.39
CA ASP A 153 16.10 3.92 -21.49
C ASP A 153 16.15 2.41 -21.22
N GLU A 154 15.81 1.98 -20.00
CA GLU A 154 15.83 0.57 -19.65
C GLU A 154 14.73 -0.20 -20.40
N PRO A 155 15.08 -1.18 -21.26
CA PRO A 155 14.11 -1.91 -22.08
C PRO A 155 13.04 -2.63 -21.23
N GLU A 156 13.43 -3.08 -20.04
CA GLU A 156 12.55 -3.73 -19.08
C GLU A 156 11.41 -2.78 -18.64
N LEU A 157 11.68 -1.48 -18.54
CA LEU A 157 10.71 -0.43 -18.24
C LEU A 157 10.01 0.10 -19.51
N GLN A 158 10.71 0.14 -20.66
CA GLN A 158 10.13 0.60 -21.93
C GLN A 158 9.06 -0.34 -22.50
N LYS A 159 9.18 -1.66 -22.29
CA LYS A 159 8.12 -2.63 -22.63
C LYS A 159 6.76 -2.25 -22.04
N LEU A 160 6.74 -1.40 -21.02
CA LEU A 160 5.54 -0.98 -20.31
C LEU A 160 5.05 0.43 -20.68
N LYS A 161 5.87 1.24 -21.38
CA LYS A 161 5.44 2.54 -21.95
C LYS A 161 4.39 2.35 -23.05
N HIS A 162 4.45 1.24 -23.80
CA HIS A 162 3.47 0.91 -24.84
C HIS A 162 2.06 0.59 -24.30
N LEU A 163 1.90 0.30 -23.01
CA LEU A 163 0.59 0.11 -22.37
C LEU A 163 -0.04 1.43 -21.88
N ASN A 164 0.68 2.56 -22.00
CA ASN A 164 0.28 3.87 -21.45
C ASN A 164 -0.12 4.92 -22.50
N ARG A 165 -0.16 4.58 -23.81
CA ARG A 165 -0.58 5.54 -24.85
C ARG A 165 -2.09 5.84 -24.90
N SER A 166 -2.90 5.31 -23.99
CA SER A 166 -4.37 5.44 -24.06
C SER A 166 -5.01 6.48 -23.15
N HIS A 167 -4.30 7.10 -22.19
CA HIS A 167 -4.89 8.15 -21.35
C HIS A 167 -3.88 9.25 -20.99
N PRO A 168 -4.16 10.54 -21.26
CA PRO A 168 -3.45 11.63 -20.60
C PRO A 168 -3.75 11.53 -19.10
N GLY A 169 -2.70 11.50 -18.28
CA GLY A 169 -2.83 11.44 -16.82
C GLY A 169 -3.62 12.64 -16.27
N PRO A 170 -4.13 12.55 -15.03
CA PRO A 170 -4.79 13.69 -14.39
C PRO A 170 -3.80 14.85 -14.29
N GLN A 171 -4.16 15.99 -14.92
CA GLN A 171 -3.45 17.24 -14.70
C GLN A 171 -3.69 17.66 -13.25
N TYR A 172 -2.70 17.44 -12.39
CA TYR A 172 -2.66 18.08 -11.09
C TYR A 172 -2.51 19.59 -11.32
N LYS A 173 -3.61 20.33 -11.23
CA LYS A 173 -3.55 21.78 -11.08
C LYS A 173 -2.94 22.05 -9.72
N GLU A 174 -1.73 22.61 -9.73
CA GLU A 174 -1.12 23.19 -8.54
C GLU A 174 -2.12 24.16 -7.92
N LYS A 175 -2.63 23.81 -6.72
CA LYS A 175 -3.38 24.79 -5.93
C LYS A 175 -2.35 25.79 -5.39
N PRO A 176 -2.48 27.09 -5.65
CA PRO A 176 -1.61 28.08 -5.04
C PRO A 176 -1.74 27.98 -3.51
N MET A 177 -0.61 27.84 -2.82
CA MET A 177 -0.54 27.94 -1.37
C MET A 177 -0.92 29.36 -0.96
N THR A 178 -2.18 29.57 -0.57
CA THR A 178 -2.56 30.78 0.16
C THR A 178 -2.10 30.61 1.61
N SER A 179 -1.13 31.44 2.00
CA SER A 179 -0.67 31.59 3.37
C SER A 179 -1.78 32.19 4.24
N HIS A 180 -2.64 31.35 4.80
CA HIS A 180 -3.49 31.77 5.91
C HIS A 180 -2.71 31.63 7.22
N LEU A 181 -2.32 32.78 7.79
CA LEU A 181 -1.89 32.89 9.17
C LEU A 181 -2.97 32.29 10.08
N MET A 182 -2.57 31.28 10.86
CA MET A 182 -3.36 30.76 11.97
C MET A 182 -3.42 31.82 13.09
N PRO A 183 -4.60 32.15 13.63
CA PRO A 183 -4.67 32.93 14.86
C PRO A 183 -4.28 32.05 16.07
N ALA A 184 -3.64 32.68 17.05
CA ALA A 184 -3.20 32.05 18.29
C ALA A 184 -4.37 31.45 19.09
N PRO A 185 -4.17 30.34 19.83
CA PRO A 185 -5.21 29.76 20.64
C PRO A 185 -5.52 30.65 21.85
N ALA A 186 -6.80 31.01 21.98
CA ALA A 186 -7.34 31.64 23.18
C ALA A 186 -7.37 30.63 24.33
N SER A 187 -6.93 31.07 25.50
CA SER A 187 -7.01 30.37 26.77
C SER A 187 -8.46 30.10 27.16
N LEU A 188 -8.80 28.83 27.42
CA LEU A 188 -10.09 28.42 27.98
C LEU A 188 -9.90 27.94 29.41
N GLY A 189 -10.54 28.67 30.33
CA GLY A 189 -10.66 28.31 31.73
C GLY A 189 -11.76 27.29 32.00
N THR A 190 -11.47 26.44 32.99
CA THR A 190 -12.35 25.90 34.06
C THR A 190 -13.75 25.33 33.75
N HIS A 191 -13.84 24.03 34.07
CA HIS A 191 -14.94 23.28 34.72
C HIS A 191 -16.29 23.05 34.01
N ALA A 192 -16.55 21.77 33.69
CA ALA A 192 -17.80 21.09 34.07
C ALA A 192 -17.60 19.56 34.08
N HIS A 193 -17.96 18.95 35.21
CA HIS A 193 -18.17 17.51 35.44
C HIS A 193 -19.20 16.92 34.47
N VAL A 194 -19.00 15.70 33.95
CA VAL A 194 -20.01 14.60 33.91
C VAL A 194 -19.31 13.23 33.75
N LEU A 195 -19.38 12.44 34.83
CA LEU A 195 -19.50 10.97 34.97
C LEU A 195 -18.70 10.02 34.05
N ALA A 196 -17.67 9.41 34.64
CA ALA A 196 -17.05 8.18 34.16
C ALA A 196 -17.85 6.94 34.59
N TYR A 197 -18.23 6.09 33.64
CA TYR A 197 -18.61 4.70 33.90
C TYR A 197 -17.32 3.88 34.04
N GLN A 198 -17.00 3.47 35.27
CA GLN A 198 -15.91 2.53 35.55
C GLN A 198 -16.43 1.10 35.33
N HIS A 199 -15.80 0.38 34.39
CA HIS A 199 -15.90 -1.07 34.30
C HIS A 199 -15.06 -1.70 35.41
N VAL A 200 -15.71 -2.45 36.31
CA VAL A 200 -15.06 -3.29 37.33
C VAL A 200 -14.88 -4.70 36.76
N PRO A 201 -13.69 -5.33 36.82
CA PRO A 201 -13.54 -6.75 36.54
C PRO A 201 -13.68 -7.58 37.82
N GLY A 202 -14.45 -8.68 37.75
CA GLY A 202 -14.34 -9.80 38.69
C GLY A 202 -15.42 -9.87 39.76
N GLY A 203 -16.49 -10.63 39.48
CA GLY A 203 -17.39 -11.20 40.48
C GLY A 203 -17.51 -12.72 40.27
N PRO A 204 -17.62 -13.53 41.32
CA PRO A 204 -17.67 -14.99 41.21
C PRO A 204 -19.00 -15.48 40.61
N ARG A 205 -18.92 -16.54 39.79
CA ARG A 205 -20.09 -17.19 39.19
C ARG A 205 -20.97 -17.88 40.25
N PRO A 206 -22.30 -17.75 40.18
CA PRO A 206 -23.19 -18.58 40.98
C PRO A 206 -23.23 -20.03 40.45
N PRO A 207 -23.45 -21.03 41.31
CA PRO A 207 -23.55 -22.43 40.91
C PRO A 207 -24.94 -22.71 40.33
N GLY A 208 -24.98 -23.48 39.23
CA GLY A 208 -26.19 -24.17 38.79
C GLY A 208 -26.74 -23.76 37.43
N GLN A 209 -25.99 -23.99 36.36
CA GLN A 209 -26.59 -24.29 35.05
C GLN A 209 -25.72 -25.36 34.35
N GLN A 210 -26.32 -26.54 34.14
CA GLN A 210 -25.76 -27.58 33.28
C GLN A 210 -26.04 -27.21 31.81
N PRO A 211 -25.15 -27.57 30.87
CA PRO A 211 -25.43 -27.41 29.46
C PRO A 211 -26.38 -28.53 28.98
N LEU A 212 -27.42 -28.13 28.23
CA LEU A 212 -28.17 -29.06 27.38
C LEU A 212 -27.35 -29.34 26.12
N LEU A 213 -27.31 -30.63 25.77
CA LEU A 213 -26.67 -31.24 24.61
C LEU A 213 -27.17 -30.65 23.28
#